data_AF-A0A8I0VLH1-F1
#
_entry.id   AF-A0A8I0VLH1-F1
#
_cell.length_a   1.000
_cell.length_b   1.000
_cell.length_c   1.000
_cell.angle_alpha   90.00
_cell.angle_beta   90.00
_cell.angle_gamma   90.00
#
_symmetry.space_group_name_H-M   'P 1'
#
loop_
_entity.id
_entity.type
_entity.pdbx_description
1 polymer ?
#
loop_
_entity_poly.entity_id
_entity_poly.type
_entity_poly.pdbx_seq_one_letter_code
_entity_poly.pdbx_strand_id
1 'polypeptide(L)'
;MQQGLENRNIEKGTHGGCRPGAGRPMFEATDDERKHVEAYSGYGVPQEQIASLVRDGIGIHTLRNNFEQELIRGKAKANADIGRTLFQQAMGGSIPALIFWAKTQMGWREPPQQVEVSNHAERFLADVAAMEQNLMGDDE
;
A
#
# COMPACT_ATOMS: atom_id res chain seq x y z
N MET A 1 -30.43 -44.22 -52.31
CA MET A 1 -29.54 -43.60 -51.30
C MET A 1 -28.62 -42.63 -52.03
N GLN A 2 -28.26 -41.50 -51.42
CA GLN A 2 -27.43 -40.41 -51.98
C GLN A 2 -28.12 -39.41 -52.90
N GLN A 3 -28.89 -38.50 -52.30
CA GLN A 3 -29.01 -37.11 -52.79
C GLN A 3 -29.41 -36.27 -51.58
N GLY A 4 -28.47 -35.47 -51.04
CA GLY A 4 -28.84 -34.62 -49.90
C GLY A 4 -27.75 -33.83 -49.17
N LEU A 5 -26.46 -33.90 -49.53
CA LEU A 5 -25.41 -33.24 -48.74
C LEU A 5 -24.31 -32.55 -49.55
N GLU A 6 -24.54 -32.12 -50.79
CA GLU A 6 -23.42 -31.63 -51.60
C GLU A 6 -23.27 -30.10 -51.72
N ASN A 7 -24.28 -29.29 -51.38
CA ASN A 7 -24.16 -27.84 -51.56
C ASN A 7 -24.78 -27.02 -50.43
N ARG A 8 -24.21 -27.08 -49.23
CA ARG A 8 -24.34 -25.98 -48.25
C ARG A 8 -23.06 -25.17 -48.29
N ASN A 9 -22.99 -24.25 -49.24
CA ASN A 9 -21.93 -23.26 -49.33
C ASN A 9 -22.11 -22.28 -48.17
N ILE A 10 -21.43 -22.53 -47.05
CA ILE A 10 -21.42 -21.60 -45.92
C ILE A 10 -20.44 -20.50 -46.28
N GLU A 11 -20.94 -19.40 -46.83
CA GLU A 11 -20.14 -18.19 -47.05
C GLU A 11 -19.57 -17.74 -45.70
N LYS A 12 -18.24 -17.73 -45.55
CA LYS A 12 -17.60 -17.12 -44.39
C LYS A 12 -17.94 -15.65 -44.41
N GLY A 13 -18.82 -15.21 -43.51
CA GLY A 13 -19.21 -13.81 -43.40
C GLY A 13 -17.98 -12.92 -43.39
N THR A 14 -18.00 -11.86 -44.19
CA THR A 14 -16.92 -10.86 -44.31
C THR A 14 -16.59 -10.17 -42.97
N HIS A 15 -17.41 -10.39 -41.94
CA HIS A 15 -17.37 -9.78 -40.63
C HIS A 15 -17.05 -10.83 -39.56
N GLY A 16 -15.75 -11.11 -39.40
CA GLY A 16 -15.20 -11.95 -38.33
C GLY A 16 -13.69 -12.14 -38.48
N GLY A 17 -12.94 -12.00 -37.38
CA GLY A 17 -11.48 -12.15 -37.34
C GLY A 17 -10.74 -10.91 -36.82
N CYS A 18 -9.47 -11.10 -36.44
CA CYS A 18 -8.56 -10.03 -36.05
C CYS A 18 -8.25 -9.14 -37.27
N ARG A 19 -9.08 -8.11 -37.51
CA ARG A 19 -8.83 -7.12 -38.55
C ARG A 19 -7.70 -6.16 -38.10
N PRO A 20 -6.95 -5.54 -39.02
CA PRO A 20 -6.11 -4.39 -38.69
C PRO A 20 -6.96 -3.30 -38.05
N GLY A 21 -6.62 -2.86 -36.83
CA GLY A 21 -7.44 -1.92 -36.05
C GLY A 21 -8.63 -2.56 -35.31
N ALA A 22 -8.75 -3.89 -35.27
CA ALA A 22 -9.70 -4.56 -34.39
C ALA A 22 -9.17 -4.59 -32.95
N GLY A 23 -10.03 -4.21 -31.99
CA GLY A 23 -9.70 -4.15 -30.57
C GLY A 23 -9.94 -2.76 -29.97
N ARG A 24 -9.94 -2.67 -28.64
CA ARG A 24 -9.92 -1.36 -27.96
C ARG A 24 -8.57 -0.70 -28.25
N PRO A 25 -8.52 0.58 -28.68
CA PRO A 25 -7.25 1.26 -28.93
C PRO A 25 -6.38 1.26 -27.66
N MET A 26 -5.06 1.28 -27.85
CA MET A 26 -4.12 1.39 -26.74
C MET A 26 -4.39 2.66 -25.93
N PHE A 27 -4.23 2.57 -24.62
CA PHE A 27 -4.41 3.71 -23.74
C PHE A 27 -3.26 4.69 -23.92
N GLU A 28 -3.56 5.89 -24.39
CA GLU A 28 -2.61 7.01 -24.43
C GLU A 28 -2.94 7.99 -23.32
N ALA A 29 -1.99 8.16 -22.39
CA ALA A 29 -2.09 9.10 -21.29
C ALA A 29 -1.90 10.54 -21.80
N THR A 30 -2.88 11.39 -21.54
CA THR A 30 -2.80 12.82 -21.87
C THR A 30 -1.98 13.58 -20.82
N ASP A 31 -1.30 14.66 -21.20
CA ASP A 31 -0.48 15.46 -20.28
C ASP A 31 -1.26 15.99 -19.07
N ASP A 32 -2.53 16.35 -19.25
CA ASP A 32 -3.36 16.80 -18.13
C ASP A 32 -3.69 15.66 -17.16
N GLU A 33 -3.86 14.44 -17.64
CA GLU A 33 -4.06 13.27 -16.79
C GLU A 33 -2.80 12.94 -15.99
N ARG A 34 -1.63 13.09 -16.62
CA ARG A 34 -0.33 12.93 -15.94
C ARG A 34 -0.19 13.91 -14.78
N LYS A 35 -0.55 15.19 -14.98
CA LYS A 35 -0.55 16.20 -13.91
C LYS A 35 -1.53 15.85 -12.78
N HIS A 36 -2.74 15.40 -13.11
CA HIS A 36 -3.72 14.98 -12.12
C HIS A 36 -3.23 13.78 -11.31
N VAL A 37 -2.68 12.75 -11.97
CA VAL A 37 -2.13 11.56 -11.30
C VAL A 37 -0.93 11.91 -10.41
N GLU A 38 -0.03 12.79 -10.88
CA GLU A 38 1.07 13.31 -10.06
C GLU A 38 0.53 14.03 -8.80
N ALA A 39 -0.47 14.89 -8.94
CA ALA A 39 -1.07 15.60 -7.81
C ALA A 39 -1.75 14.64 -6.82
N TYR A 40 -2.58 13.71 -7.29
CA TYR A 40 -3.29 12.77 -6.42
C TYR A 40 -2.35 11.80 -5.70
N SER A 41 -1.27 11.36 -6.36
CA SER A 41 -0.26 10.54 -5.70
C SER A 41 0.49 11.32 -4.62
N GLY A 42 0.73 12.61 -4.84
CA GLY A 42 1.30 13.51 -3.84
C GLY A 42 0.39 13.70 -2.62
N TYR A 43 -0.93 13.75 -2.81
CA TYR A 43 -1.87 13.83 -1.70
C TYR A 43 -1.99 12.52 -0.90
N GLY A 44 -1.40 11.42 -1.39
CA GLY A 44 -1.45 10.12 -0.73
C GLY A 44 -2.72 9.31 -1.04
N VAL A 45 -3.42 9.64 -2.13
CA VAL A 45 -4.60 8.87 -2.56
C VAL A 45 -4.17 7.47 -3.01
N PRO A 46 -4.85 6.39 -2.57
CA PRO A 46 -4.58 5.02 -3.04
C PRO A 46 -4.71 4.89 -4.57
N GLN A 47 -3.88 4.05 -5.17
CA GLN A 47 -3.85 3.88 -6.64
C GLN A 47 -5.19 3.39 -7.20
N GLU A 48 -5.94 2.60 -6.43
CA GLU A 48 -7.28 2.13 -6.75
C GLU A 48 -8.26 3.30 -6.95
N GLN A 49 -8.19 4.29 -6.05
CA GLN A 49 -9.03 5.47 -6.10
C GLN A 49 -8.58 6.42 -7.22
N ILE A 50 -7.26 6.62 -7.39
CA ILE A 50 -6.72 7.39 -8.52
C ILE A 50 -7.19 6.79 -9.84
N ALA A 51 -7.15 5.46 -9.97
CA ALA A 51 -7.60 4.76 -11.17
C ALA A 51 -9.09 5.02 -11.46
N SER A 52 -9.93 5.10 -10.43
CA SER A 52 -11.36 5.48 -10.60
C SER A 52 -11.59 6.95 -10.96
N LEU A 53 -10.66 7.84 -10.63
CA LEU A 53 -10.77 9.28 -10.89
C LEU A 53 -10.25 9.70 -12.27
N VAL A 54 -9.46 8.85 -12.94
CA VAL A 54 -8.93 9.13 -14.28
C VAL A 54 -9.97 8.72 -15.34
N ARG A 55 -10.44 9.69 -16.12
CA ARG A 55 -11.52 9.53 -17.12
C ARG A 55 -12.79 8.93 -16.50
N ASP A 56 -13.23 7.76 -17.00
CA ASP A 56 -14.40 7.00 -16.54
C ASP A 56 -14.00 5.79 -15.67
N GLY A 57 -12.77 5.79 -15.17
CA GLY A 57 -12.16 4.67 -14.48
C GLY A 57 -11.27 3.83 -15.39
N ILE A 58 -10.03 3.65 -14.96
CA ILE A 58 -9.05 2.76 -15.60
C ILE A 58 -8.69 1.59 -14.68
N GLY A 59 -8.17 0.51 -15.26
CA GLY A 59 -7.62 -0.59 -14.48
C GLY A 59 -6.33 -0.17 -13.77
N ILE A 60 -6.07 -0.72 -12.58
CA ILE A 60 -4.85 -0.45 -11.80
C ILE A 60 -3.59 -0.79 -12.59
N HIS A 61 -3.61 -1.90 -13.35
CA HIS A 61 -2.49 -2.29 -14.21
C HIS A 61 -2.21 -1.24 -15.31
N THR A 62 -3.27 -0.67 -15.89
CA THR A 62 -3.15 0.40 -16.88
C THR A 62 -2.60 1.68 -16.25
N LEU A 63 -3.03 2.02 -15.04
CA LEU A 63 -2.50 3.16 -14.30
C LEU A 63 -1.00 3.00 -14.07
N ARG A 64 -0.56 1.85 -13.54
CA ARG A 64 0.86 1.58 -13.26
C ARG A 64 1.71 1.63 -14.53
N ASN A 65 1.27 1.00 -15.61
CA ASN A 65 2.08 0.93 -16.83
C ASN A 65 2.23 2.28 -17.54
N ASN A 66 1.23 3.17 -17.46
CA ASN A 66 1.23 4.43 -18.20
C ASN A 66 1.67 5.65 -17.37
N PHE A 67 1.53 5.57 -16.03
CA PHE A 67 1.76 6.68 -15.12
C PHE A 67 2.77 6.37 -13.99
N GLU A 68 3.68 5.41 -14.20
CA GLU A 68 4.65 5.00 -13.17
C GLU A 68 5.48 6.18 -12.64
N GLN A 69 6.00 7.00 -13.56
CA GLN A 69 6.88 8.12 -13.23
C GLN A 69 6.14 9.19 -12.42
N GLU A 70 4.90 9.48 -12.79
CA GLU A 70 4.03 10.46 -12.14
C GLU A 70 3.64 10.02 -10.73
N LEU A 71 3.37 8.72 -10.54
CA LEU A 71 3.06 8.16 -9.23
C LEU A 71 4.27 8.23 -8.28
N ILE A 72 5.47 7.96 -8.78
CA ILE A 72 6.71 8.05 -7.99
C ILE A 72 7.02 9.52 -7.69
N ARG A 73 6.98 10.36 -8.71
CA ARG A 73 7.33 11.79 -8.63
C ARG A 73 6.39 12.54 -7.70
N GLY A 74 5.08 12.33 -7.80
CA GLY A 74 4.12 13.02 -6.94
C GLY A 74 4.32 12.67 -5.47
N LYS A 75 4.52 11.37 -5.15
CA LYS A 75 4.85 10.93 -3.79
C LYS A 75 6.18 11.49 -3.29
N ALA A 76 7.21 11.49 -4.12
CA ALA A 76 8.51 12.06 -3.78
C ALA A 76 8.43 13.56 -3.48
N LYS A 77 7.68 14.31 -4.31
CA LYS A 77 7.47 15.75 -4.13
C LYS A 77 6.75 16.06 -2.83
N ALA A 78 5.64 15.37 -2.55
CA ALA A 78 4.91 15.55 -1.30
C ALA A 78 5.75 15.23 -0.06
N ASN A 79 6.53 14.14 -0.11
CA ASN A 79 7.44 13.79 0.98
C ASN A 79 8.52 14.86 1.18
N ALA A 80 9.06 15.44 0.10
CA ALA A 80 10.03 16.52 0.16
C ALA A 80 9.42 17.79 0.78
N ASP A 81 8.18 18.14 0.40
CA ASP A 81 7.47 19.31 0.94
C ASP A 81 7.17 19.13 2.44
N ILE A 82 6.68 17.95 2.85
CA ILE A 82 6.47 17.61 4.27
C ILE A 82 7.80 17.66 5.03
N GLY A 83 8.87 17.09 4.46
CA GLY A 83 10.21 17.12 5.04
C GLY A 83 10.73 18.55 5.23
N ARG A 84 10.50 19.43 4.25
CA ARG A 84 10.84 20.86 4.34
C ARG A 84 10.08 21.54 5.48
N THR A 85 8.77 21.33 5.58
CA THR A 85 7.96 21.92 6.65
C THR A 85 8.41 21.40 8.02
N LEU A 86 8.64 20.09 8.15
CA LEU A 86 9.16 19.48 9.37
C LEU A 86 10.49 20.08 9.78
N PHE A 87 11.42 20.25 8.84
CA PHE A 87 12.72 20.87 9.08
C PHE A 87 12.57 22.32 9.55
N GLN A 88 11.71 23.10 8.91
CA GLN A 88 11.42 24.49 9.33
C GLN A 88 10.84 24.55 10.74
N GLN A 89 9.92 23.64 11.09
CA GLN A 89 9.34 23.53 12.44
C GLN A 89 10.41 23.17 13.49
N ALA A 90 11.32 22.24 13.16
CA ALA A 90 12.43 21.87 14.02
C ALA A 90 13.39 23.06 14.25
N MET A 91 13.75 23.79 13.18
CA MET A 91 14.56 25.02 13.27
C MET A 91 13.85 26.14 14.05
N GLY A 92 12.52 26.17 14.03
CA GLY A 92 11.68 27.08 14.83
C GLY A 92 11.57 26.69 16.31
N GLY A 93 12.20 25.60 16.75
CA GLY A 93 12.23 25.16 18.16
C GLY A 93 11.12 24.19 18.56
N SER A 94 10.38 23.61 17.61
CA SER A 94 9.39 22.57 17.91
C SER A 94 10.09 21.30 18.43
N ILE A 95 9.99 21.06 19.75
CA ILE A 95 10.59 19.89 20.41
C ILE A 95 10.12 18.57 19.79
N PRO A 96 8.81 18.36 19.48
CA PRO A 96 8.37 17.13 18.84
C PRO A 96 9.02 16.89 17.47
N ALA A 97 9.18 17.94 16.65
CA ALA A 97 9.84 17.85 15.35
C ALA A 97 11.33 17.52 15.48
N LEU A 98 12.02 18.14 16.45
CA LEU A 98 13.42 17.85 16.78
C LEU A 98 13.62 16.40 17.23
N ILE A 99 12.79 15.92 18.17
CA ILE A 99 12.85 14.53 18.66
C ILE A 99 12.60 13.55 17.51
N PHE A 100 11.55 13.78 16.72
CA PHE A 100 11.23 12.93 15.58
C PHE A 100 12.38 12.89 14.56
N TRP A 101 12.98 14.03 14.23
CA TRP A 101 14.12 14.10 13.32
C TRP A 101 15.34 13.36 13.87
N ALA A 102 15.68 13.57 15.14
CA ALA A 102 16.81 12.90 15.78
C ALA A 102 16.64 11.37 15.78
N LYS A 103 15.41 10.89 16.05
CA LYS A 103 15.11 9.45 16.02
C LYS A 103 15.17 8.86 14.59
N THR A 104 14.61 9.56 13.61
CA THR A 104 14.45 9.01 12.24
C THR A 104 15.64 9.24 11.32
N GLN A 105 16.42 10.30 11.51
CA GLN A 105 17.54 10.68 10.63
C GLN A 105 18.91 10.60 11.31
N MET A 106 19.01 10.89 12.61
CA MET A 106 20.30 10.83 13.34
C MET A 106 20.57 9.46 13.96
N GLY A 107 19.66 8.50 13.76
CA GLY A 107 19.80 7.13 14.28
C GLY A 107 19.65 7.02 15.79
N TRP A 108 19.10 8.03 16.47
CA TRP A 108 18.87 7.97 17.91
C TRP A 108 17.79 6.93 18.22
N ARG A 109 18.13 5.97 19.05
CA ARG A 109 17.22 4.92 19.51
C ARG A 109 17.29 4.83 21.02
N GLU A 110 16.15 4.57 21.64
CA GLU A 110 16.13 4.22 23.06
C GLU A 110 16.77 2.85 23.24
N PRO A 111 17.50 2.62 24.35
CA PRO A 111 18.01 1.29 24.65
C PRO A 111 16.82 0.31 24.75
N PRO A 112 16.99 -0.95 24.31
CA PRO A 112 15.93 -1.94 24.40
C PRO A 112 15.50 -2.08 25.87
N GLN A 113 14.25 -1.77 26.15
CA GLN A 113 13.69 -2.00 27.47
C GLN A 113 13.57 -3.51 27.67
N GLN A 114 14.25 -4.05 28.68
CA GLN A 114 14.11 -5.45 29.06
C GLN A 114 12.66 -5.66 29.52
N VAL A 115 11.85 -6.25 28.65
CA VAL A 115 10.51 -6.70 29.00
C VAL A 115 10.68 -8.08 29.62
N GLU A 116 10.62 -8.16 30.95
CA GLU A 116 10.52 -9.44 31.63
C GLU A 116 9.16 -10.05 31.29
N VAL A 117 9.17 -11.07 30.43
CA VAL A 117 7.98 -11.87 30.14
C VAL A 117 7.83 -12.85 31.30
N SER A 118 7.17 -12.43 32.39
CA SER A 118 6.81 -13.36 33.45
C SER A 118 5.77 -14.34 32.90
N ASN A 119 6.12 -15.63 32.80
CA ASN A 119 5.15 -16.68 32.49
C ASN A 119 4.09 -16.69 33.60
N HIS A 120 2.85 -16.33 33.26
CA HIS A 120 1.74 -16.29 34.21
C HIS A 120 1.56 -17.63 34.95
N ALA A 121 1.87 -18.75 34.28
CA ALA A 121 1.82 -20.09 34.89
C ALA A 121 2.86 -20.29 36.00
N GLU A 122 4.08 -19.79 35.82
CA GLU A 122 5.14 -19.91 36.83
C GLU A 122 4.83 -19.06 38.06
N ARG A 123 4.23 -17.89 37.86
CA ARG A 123 3.77 -17.02 38.96
C ARG A 123 2.63 -17.66 39.74
N PHE A 124 1.66 -18.26 39.05
CA PHE A 124 0.55 -18.95 39.71
C PHE A 124 1.00 -20.15 40.54
N LEU A 125 1.95 -20.95 40.03
CA LEU A 125 2.51 -22.09 40.78
C LEU A 125 3.33 -21.63 41.98
N ALA A 126 4.11 -20.54 41.85
CA ALA A 126 4.84 -19.95 42.96
C ALA A 126 3.90 -19.42 44.05
N ASP A 127 2.80 -18.77 43.66
CA ASP A 127 1.80 -18.24 44.59
C ASP A 127 1.05 -19.37 45.33
N VAL A 128 0.70 -20.48 44.65
CA VAL A 128 0.09 -21.66 45.27
C VAL A 128 1.05 -22.35 46.23
N ALA A 129 2.31 -22.54 45.85
CA ALA A 129 3.33 -23.14 46.72
C ALA A 129 3.59 -22.30 47.97
N ALA A 130 3.58 -20.96 47.85
CA ALA A 130 3.70 -20.05 49.00
C ALA A 130 2.47 -20.11 49.93
N MET A 131 1.28 -20.35 49.38
CA MET A 131 0.07 -20.59 50.19
C MET A 131 0.18 -21.90 50.98
N GLU A 132 0.67 -22.99 50.37
CA GLU A 132 0.82 -24.28 51.04
C GLU A 132 1.85 -24.24 52.18
N GLN A 133 2.96 -23.52 52.01
CA GLN A 133 3.97 -23.35 53.05
C GLN A 133 3.45 -22.57 54.27
N ASN A 134 2.53 -21.62 54.07
CA ASN A 134 1.89 -20.90 55.16
C ASN A 134 0.76 -21.70 55.84
N LEU A 135 0.25 -22.75 55.19
CA LEU A 135 -0.82 -23.60 55.72
C LEU A 135 -0.30 -24.82 56.51
N MET A 136 0.97 -25.22 56.31
CA MET A 136 1.63 -26.32 57.03
C MET A 136 2.58 -25.84 58.13
N GLY A 137 2.52 -24.56 58.51
CA GLY A 137 3.49 -23.90 59.39
C GLY A 137 3.12 -23.79 60.87
N ASP A 138 2.09 -24.49 61.38
CA ASP A 138 1.62 -24.37 62.78
C ASP A 138 1.29 -25.74 63.42
N ASP A 139 2.19 -26.73 63.35
CA ASP A 139 2.13 -27.93 64.20
C ASP A 139 3.41 -28.01 65.05
N GLU A 140 3.46 -27.26 66.14
CA GLU A 140 4.45 -27.38 67.23
C GLU A 140 3.86 -28.21 68.40
#